data_AF-A0A3P8J9K2-F1
#
_entry.id   AF-A0A3P8J9K2-F1
#
_cell.length_a   1.000
_cell.length_b   1.000
_cell.length_c   1.000
_cell.angle_alpha   90.00
_cell.angle_beta   90.00
_cell.angle_gamma   90.00
#
_symmetry.space_group_name_H-M   'P 1'
#
loop_
_entity.id
_entity.type
_entity.pdbx_description
1 polymer ?
#
loop_
_entity_poly.entity_id
_entity_poly.type
_entity_poly.pdbx_seq_one_letter_code
_entity_poly.pdbx_strand_id
1 'polypeptide(L)'
;MIRIVKQHGHEEFIYLSGGILEVQPGSVTVLADTAIRGQDLDEARALESKRKAEEHINSSHGDVDYAQASAELAKAIAKLRVIELTKKAM
;
A
#
# COMPACT_ATOMS: atom_id res chain seq x y z
N MET A 1 1.65 2.64 3.75
CA MET A 1 2.41 3.59 2.90
C MET A 1 3.46 4.24 3.77
N ILE A 2 4.70 4.31 3.30
CA ILE A 2 5.77 5.07 3.94
C ILE A 2 6.28 6.14 2.98
N ARG A 3 6.55 7.33 3.50
CA ARG A 3 7.24 8.43 2.81
C ARG A 3 8.63 8.55 3.39
N ILE A 4 9.65 8.47 2.54
CA ILE A 4 11.05 8.58 2.91
C ILE A 4 11.58 9.87 2.29
N VAL A 5 12.21 10.72 3.10
CA VAL A 5 12.96 11.88 2.63
C VAL A 5 14.44 11.52 2.70
N LYS A 6 15.05 11.34 1.54
CA LYS A 6 16.48 11.01 1.41
C LYS A 6 17.34 12.24 1.70
N GLN A 7 18.65 11.97 1.85
CA GLN A 7 19.66 13.03 1.87
C GLN A 7 19.50 13.89 0.60
N HIS A 8 19.59 15.21 0.76
CA HIS A 8 19.34 16.22 -0.29
C HIS A 8 17.85 16.45 -0.67
N GLY A 9 16.90 15.97 0.14
CA GLY A 9 15.48 16.38 0.03
C GLY A 9 14.66 15.58 -0.99
N HIS A 10 15.23 14.55 -1.60
CA HIS A 10 14.50 13.68 -2.53
C HIS A 10 13.46 12.83 -1.78
N GLU A 11 12.22 12.87 -2.25
CA GLU A 11 11.13 12.12 -1.64
C GLU A 11 10.88 10.81 -2.37
N GLU A 12 10.64 9.74 -1.61
CA GLU A 12 10.28 8.44 -2.15
C GLU A 12 9.06 7.88 -1.41
N PHE A 13 8.12 7.34 -2.17
CA PHE A 13 6.92 6.72 -1.64
C PHE A 13 6.97 5.22 -1.89
N ILE A 14 6.77 4.45 -0.81
CA ILE A 14 6.78 2.98 -0.86
C ILE A 14 5.49 2.46 -0.23
N TYR A 15 4.84 1.52 -0.91
CA TYR A 15 3.74 0.76 -0.34
C TYR A 15 4.30 -0.38 0.52
N LEU A 16 3.81 -0.48 1.75
CA LEU A 16 4.10 -1.58 2.66
C LEU A 16 2.76 -2.24 3.03
N SER A 17 2.69 -3.57 2.98
CA SER A 17 1.50 -4.35 3.36
C SER A 17 1.37 -4.61 4.86
N GLY A 18 2.48 -4.44 5.60
CA GLY A 18 2.64 -4.82 7.01
C GLY A 18 4.13 -4.95 7.36
N GLY A 19 4.45 -5.15 8.64
CA GLY A 19 5.83 -5.32 9.10
C GLY A 19 6.10 -4.87 10.53
N ILE A 20 7.38 -4.81 10.88
CA ILE A 20 7.92 -4.35 12.17
C ILE A 20 8.89 -3.19 11.93
N LEU A 21 8.88 -2.23 12.86
CA LEU A 21 9.80 -1.09 12.89
C LEU A 21 10.74 -1.23 14.09
N GLU A 22 12.04 -1.14 13.84
CA GLU A 22 13.07 -1.09 14.87
C GLU A 22 13.86 0.23 14.78
N VAL A 23 14.04 0.88 15.93
CA VAL A 23 14.79 2.14 16.05
C VAL A 23 15.97 1.92 16.99
N GLN A 24 17.19 2.16 16.49
CA GLN A 24 18.43 2.08 17.24
C GLN A 24 19.19 3.43 17.19
N PRO A 25 20.14 3.70 18.10
CA PRO A 25 20.99 4.87 17.98
C PRO A 25 21.74 4.89 16.64
N GLY A 26 21.43 5.87 15.79
CA GLY A 26 22.09 6.07 14.50
C GLY A 26 21.48 5.31 13.32
N SER A 27 20.47 4.45 13.51
CA SER A 27 19.79 3.77 12.40
C SER A 27 18.33 3.40 12.70
N VAL A 28 17.52 3.34 11.65
CA VAL A 28 16.11 2.92 11.71
C VAL A 28 15.89 1.85 10.65
N THR A 29 15.36 0.70 11.06
CA THR A 29 15.14 -0.45 10.17
C THR A 29 13.65 -0.77 10.10
N VAL A 30 13.12 -0.87 8.89
CA VAL A 30 11.73 -1.28 8.64
C VAL A 30 11.75 -2.65 7.97
N LEU A 31 11.28 -3.67 8.68
CA LEU A 31 11.14 -5.03 8.18
C LEU A 31 9.70 -5.21 7.70
N ALA A 32 9.47 -5.19 6.40
CA ALA A 32 8.12 -5.28 5.82
C ALA A 32 7.85 -6.65 5.19
N ASP A 33 6.64 -7.17 5.37
CA ASP A 33 6.21 -8.44 4.75
C ASP A 33 6.16 -8.34 3.22
N THR A 34 5.80 -7.15 2.71
CA THR A 34 5.88 -6.82 1.28
C THR A 34 6.14 -5.33 1.14
N ALA A 35 7.13 -4.98 0.31
CA ALA A 35 7.48 -3.61 -0.01
C ALA A 35 7.50 -3.43 -1.53
N ILE A 36 6.71 -2.47 -2.04
CA ILE A 36 6.65 -2.15 -3.47
C ILE A 36 6.89 -0.66 -3.63
N ARG A 37 7.89 -0.27 -4.43
CA ARG A 37 8.16 1.14 -4.71
C ARG A 37 7.01 1.73 -5.50
N GLY A 38 6.68 3.01 -5.27
CA GLY A 38 5.60 3.67 -5.98
C GLY A 38 5.74 3.67 -7.50
N GLN A 39 6.98 3.61 -8.01
CA GLN A 39 7.28 3.53 -9.45
C GLN A 39 7.05 2.13 -10.04
N ASP A 40 7.18 1.08 -9.23
CA ASP A 40 6.98 -0.33 -9.64
C ASP A 40 5.53 -0.80 -9.43
N LEU A 41 4.69 0.05 -8.83
CA LEU A 41 3.27 -0.27 -8.68
C LEU A 41 2.55 -0.13 -10.03
N ASP A 42 2.18 -1.28 -10.58
CA ASP A 42 1.34 -1.37 -11.77
C ASP A 42 -0.10 -0.92 -11.43
N GLU A 43 -0.44 0.29 -11.91
CA GLU A 43 -1.75 0.91 -11.73
C GLU A 43 -2.89 0.02 -12.24
N ALA A 44 -2.68 -0.71 -13.34
CA ALA A 44 -3.69 -1.58 -13.91
C ALA A 44 -3.97 -2.76 -12.98
N ARG A 45 -2.93 -3.39 -12.39
CA ARG A 45 -3.11 -4.46 -11.40
C ARG A 45 -3.76 -3.98 -10.10
N ALA A 46 -3.40 -2.77 -9.66
CA ALA A 46 -4.01 -2.17 -8.46
C ALA A 46 -5.51 -1.88 -8.69
N LEU A 47 -5.86 -1.39 -9.87
CA LEU A 47 -7.25 -1.12 -10.25
C LEU A 47 -8.06 -2.41 -10.41
N GLU A 48 -7.49 -3.45 -11.01
CA GLU A 48 -8.13 -4.76 -11.12
C GLU A 48 -8.35 -5.40 -9.74
N SER A 49 -7.36 -5.30 -8.85
CA SER A 49 -7.48 -5.80 -7.47
C SER A 49 -8.57 -5.08 -6.68
N LYS A 50 -8.70 -3.76 -6.87
CA LYS A 50 -9.82 -2.98 -6.31
C LYS A 50 -11.16 -3.51 -6.83
N ARG A 51 -11.27 -3.69 -8.15
CA ARG A 51 -12.52 -4.16 -8.78
C ARG A 51 -12.94 -5.53 -8.26
N LYS A 52 -11.99 -6.47 -8.15
CA LYS A 52 -12.22 -7.80 -7.59
C LYS A 52 -12.65 -7.73 -6.12
N ALA A 53 -12.01 -6.88 -5.31
CA ALA A 53 -12.42 -6.69 -3.91
C ALA A 53 -13.83 -6.08 -3.80
N GLU A 54 -14.19 -5.12 -4.66
CA GLU A 54 -15.54 -4.56 -4.73
C GLU A 54 -16.59 -5.61 -5.15
N GLU A 55 -16.27 -6.45 -6.13
CA GLU A 55 -17.12 -7.57 -6.55
C GLU A 55 -17.32 -8.59 -5.41
N HIS A 56 -16.25 -8.92 -4.66
CA HIS A 56 -16.34 -9.82 -3.50
C HIS A 56 -17.21 -9.24 -2.38
N ILE A 57 -17.06 -7.96 -2.04
CA ILE A 57 -17.89 -7.30 -1.02
C ILE A 57 -19.38 -7.34 -1.38
N ASN A 58 -19.71 -7.10 -2.66
CA ASN A 58 -21.09 -7.15 -3.13
C ASN A 58 -21.66 -8.58 -3.20
N SER A 59 -20.79 -9.60 -3.22
CA SER A 59 -21.17 -11.01 -3.34
C SER A 59 -21.23 -11.73 -1.99
N SER A 60 -20.55 -11.23 -0.95
CA SER A 60 -20.43 -11.88 0.35
C SER A 60 -21.71 -11.76 1.19
N HIS A 61 -22.30 -12.90 1.55
CA HIS A 61 -23.56 -13.01 2.30
C HIS A 61 -23.36 -13.28 3.81
N GLY A 62 -22.21 -12.92 4.39
CA GLY A 62 -21.90 -13.12 5.82
C GLY A 62 -21.00 -12.05 6.42
N ASP A 63 -21.24 -11.72 7.70
CA ASP A 63 -20.55 -10.65 8.45
C ASP A 63 -19.02 -10.81 8.51
N VAL A 64 -18.51 -12.04 8.58
CA VAL A 64 -17.08 -12.33 8.69
C VAL A 64 -16.35 -12.07 7.36
N ASP A 65 -16.96 -12.45 6.24
CA ASP A 65 -16.41 -12.21 4.90
C ASP A 65 -16.40 -10.71 4.55
N TYR A 66 -17.37 -9.96 5.03
CA TYR A 66 -17.43 -8.51 4.79
C TYR A 66 -16.27 -7.76 5.45
N ALA A 67 -15.94 -8.10 6.71
CA ALA A 67 -14.83 -7.45 7.42
C ALA A 67 -13.48 -7.72 6.75
N GLN A 68 -13.23 -8.95 6.31
CA GLN A 68 -12.01 -9.32 5.59
C GLN A 68 -11.93 -8.64 4.22
N ALA A 69 -13.01 -8.68 3.44
CA ALA A 69 -13.05 -8.07 2.11
C ALA A 69 -12.91 -6.54 2.18
N SER A 70 -13.48 -5.89 3.20
CA SER A 70 -13.31 -4.46 3.47
C SER A 70 -11.83 -4.11 3.79
N ALA A 71 -11.14 -4.94 4.56
CA ALA A 71 -9.72 -4.76 4.83
C ALA A 71 -8.86 -4.91 3.57
N GLU A 72 -9.19 -5.86 2.69
CA GLU A 72 -8.53 -6.02 1.38
C GLU A 72 -8.79 -4.84 0.44
N LEU A 73 -10.01 -4.34 0.40
CA LEU A 73 -10.35 -3.13 -0.36
C LEU A 73 -9.57 -1.91 0.14
N ALA A 74 -9.48 -1.72 1.45
CA ALA A 74 -8.69 -0.65 2.05
C ALA A 74 -7.21 -0.74 1.65
N LYS A 75 -6.64 -1.95 1.62
CA LYS A 75 -5.27 -2.18 1.13
C LYS A 75 -5.13 -1.82 -0.37
N ALA A 76 -6.10 -2.18 -1.20
CA ALA A 76 -6.09 -1.85 -2.63
C ALA A 76 -6.18 -0.34 -2.89
N ILE A 77 -7.05 0.37 -2.15
CA ILE A 77 -7.15 1.84 -2.22
C ILE A 77 -5.84 2.50 -1.78
N ALA A 78 -5.21 2.00 -0.70
CA ALA A 78 -3.92 2.50 -0.25
C ALA A 78 -2.82 2.32 -1.31
N LYS A 79 -2.82 1.22 -2.06
CA LYS A 79 -1.91 1.01 -3.21
C LYS A 79 -2.11 2.07 -4.29
N LEU A 80 -3.34 2.29 -4.74
CA LEU A 80 -3.67 3.30 -5.75
C LEU A 80 -3.24 4.70 -5.31
N ARG A 81 -3.42 5.04 -4.03
CA ARG A 81 -3.01 6.34 -3.50
C ARG A 81 -1.50 6.57 -3.56
N VAL A 82 -0.68 5.53 -3.38
CA VAL A 82 0.78 5.61 -3.54
C VAL A 82 1.15 5.92 -5.00
N ILE A 83 0.46 5.30 -5.95
CA ILE A 83 0.67 5.54 -7.38
C ILE A 83 0.37 6.99 -7.75
N GLU A 84 -0.80 7.50 -7.34
CA GLU A 84 -1.19 8.88 -7.61
C GLU A 84 -0.16 9.89 -7.06
N LEU A 85 0.29 9.69 -5.82
CA LEU A 85 1.28 10.57 -5.20
C LEU A 85 2.64 10.48 -5.88
N THR A 86 3.05 9.29 -6.32
CA THR A 86 4.31 9.10 -7.06
C THR A 86 4.26 9.78 -8.43
N LYS A 87 3.14 9.67 -9.17
CA LYS A 87 2.93 10.37 -10.44
C LYS A 87 2.92 11.89 -10.30
N LYS A 88 2.46 12.42 -9.16
CA LYS A 88 2.40 13.87 -8.89
C LYS A 88 3.74 14.44 -8.40
N ALA A 89 4.61 13.59 -7.86
CA ALA A 89 5.94 13.96 -7.37
C ALA A 89 7.04 13.86 -8.44
N MET A 90 6.77 13.17 -9.55
CA MET A 90 7.53 13.30 -10.81
C MET A 90 7.13 14.56 -11.56
#